data_AF-A0A9E5TPY8-F1
#
_entry.id   AF-A0A9E5TPY8-F1
#
_cell.length_a   1.000
_cell.length_b   1.000
_cell.length_c   1.000
_cell.angle_alpha   90.00
_cell.angle_beta   90.00
_cell.angle_gamma   90.00
#
_symmetry.space_group_name_H-M   'P 1'
#
loop_
_entity.id
_entity.type
_entity.pdbx_description
1 polymer ?
#
loop_
_entity_poly.entity_id
_entity_poly.type
_entity_poly.pdbx_seq_one_letter_code
_entity_poly.pdbx_strand_id
1 'polypeptide(L)'
;MLGSVVLFVVVAAIVIFVLVYGMRLAGMSESTMKRAGMITGSVGLLLLAVGLYLGLVWAPSAEIMGDSYRIMYIHFPSWVGTAAGYLTAFVASVLYIRTRKYGYDYVAVAGAEIGLLFNVVGLVTGALWGRPTWGVYWTWDPRLTTTAIMAITFAGYLVLRAFLEDPEARARVSSLVAIIGFVNVPIVYFSVRWWRTLHQVQSSPDTIDPPMVLALRVMMIAFVLIFLFMLTQRFMLARLRGEEELEAVRLEVAGD
;
A
#
# COMPACT_ATOMS: atom_id res chain seq x y z
N MET A 1 10.65 -24.87 3.87
CA MET A 1 9.40 -24.85 3.07
C MET A 1 8.17 -24.43 3.88
N LEU A 2 8.00 -24.86 5.14
CA LEU A 2 6.86 -24.41 5.95
C LEU A 2 6.89 -22.90 6.27
N GLY A 3 8.04 -22.31 6.63
CA GLY A 3 8.09 -20.90 7.02
C GLY A 3 7.75 -19.90 5.91
N SER A 4 8.12 -20.20 4.66
CA SER A 4 7.78 -19.35 3.50
C SER A 4 6.28 -19.41 3.15
N VAL A 5 5.64 -20.57 3.31
CA VAL A 5 4.20 -20.73 3.14
C VAL A 5 3.44 -19.98 4.24
N VAL A 6 3.88 -20.11 5.49
CA VAL A 6 3.27 -19.38 6.62
C VAL A 6 3.37 -17.87 6.43
N LEU A 7 4.55 -17.36 6.04
CA LEU A 7 4.73 -15.93 5.76
C LEU A 7 3.80 -15.45 4.64
N PHE A 8 3.70 -16.20 3.54
CA PHE A 8 2.79 -15.87 2.44
C PHE A 8 1.33 -15.82 2.88
N VAL A 9 0.87 -16.83 3.63
CA VAL A 9 -0.50 -16.88 4.16
C VAL A 9 -0.78 -15.70 5.08
N VAL A 10 0.16 -15.35 5.96
CA VAL A 10 0.02 -14.21 6.87
C VAL A 10 -0.06 -12.89 6.10
N VAL A 11 0.82 -12.68 5.12
CA VAL A 11 0.79 -11.45 4.29
C VAL A 11 -0.50 -11.37 3.48
N ALA A 12 -0.95 -12.48 2.88
CA ALA A 12 -2.22 -12.53 2.18
C ALA A 12 -3.40 -12.21 3.11
N ALA A 13 -3.43 -12.79 4.32
CA ALA A 13 -4.45 -12.51 5.31
C ALA A 13 -4.47 -11.03 5.74
N ILE A 14 -3.29 -10.41 5.92
CA ILE A 14 -3.16 -8.98 6.22
C ILE A 14 -3.74 -8.13 5.08
N VAL A 15 -3.36 -8.43 3.84
CA VAL A 15 -3.83 -7.70 2.66
C VAL A 15 -5.34 -7.84 2.49
N ILE A 16 -5.89 -9.03 2.69
CA ILE A 16 -7.34 -9.29 2.67
C ILE A 16 -8.04 -8.54 3.81
N PHE A 17 -7.46 -8.53 5.02
CA PHE A 17 -8.03 -7.79 6.15
C PHE A 17 -8.11 -6.29 5.85
N VAL A 18 -7.04 -5.69 5.32
CA VAL A 18 -7.01 -4.28 4.91
C VAL A 18 -8.06 -4.01 3.82
N LEU A 19 -8.15 -4.89 2.83
CA LEU A 19 -9.15 -4.79 1.77
C LEU A 19 -10.57 -4.79 2.34
N VAL A 20 -10.90 -5.77 3.19
CA VAL A 20 -12.23 -5.90 3.81
C VAL A 20 -12.53 -4.68 4.69
N TYR A 21 -11.55 -4.20 5.45
CA TYR A 21 -11.68 -2.97 6.23
C TYR A 21 -12.03 -1.79 5.32
N GLY A 22 -11.28 -1.60 4.23
CA GLY A 22 -11.53 -0.55 3.24
C GLY A 22 -12.95 -0.63 2.66
N MET A 23 -13.42 -1.81 2.28
CA MET A 23 -14.77 -1.98 1.71
C MET A 23 -15.88 -1.66 2.72
N ARG A 24 -15.62 -1.80 4.02
CA ARG A 24 -16.59 -1.51 5.08
C ARG A 24 -16.65 -0.03 5.45
N LEU A 25 -15.64 0.78 5.13
CA LEU A 25 -15.61 2.21 5.44
C LEU A 25 -16.85 2.95 4.94
N ALA A 26 -17.32 2.62 3.73
CA ALA A 26 -18.51 3.22 3.13
C ALA A 26 -19.80 3.02 3.95
N GLY A 27 -19.87 2.01 4.82
CA GLY A 27 -21.02 1.74 5.68
C GLY A 27 -20.82 2.12 7.16
N MET A 28 -19.66 2.64 7.54
CA MET A 28 -19.37 3.00 8.93
C MET A 28 -19.87 4.40 9.27
N SER A 29 -20.36 4.58 10.51
CA SER A 29 -20.65 5.92 11.02
C SER A 29 -19.37 6.73 11.19
N GLU A 30 -19.48 8.05 11.09
CA GLU A 30 -18.34 8.96 11.24
C GLU A 30 -17.66 8.83 12.60
N SER A 31 -18.45 8.70 13.69
CA SER A 31 -17.92 8.48 15.04
C SER A 31 -17.12 7.18 15.13
N THR A 32 -17.58 6.12 14.47
CA THR A 32 -16.86 4.83 14.42
C THR A 32 -15.56 4.95 13.66
N MET A 33 -15.56 5.63 12.49
CA MET A 33 -14.35 5.86 11.71
C MET A 33 -13.32 6.71 12.47
N LYS A 34 -13.75 7.81 13.10
CA LYS A 34 -12.89 8.66 13.94
C LYS A 34 -12.25 7.84 15.06
N ARG A 35 -13.04 7.04 15.78
CA ARG A 35 -12.53 6.18 16.86
C ARG A 35 -11.56 5.12 16.33
N ALA A 36 -11.91 4.42 15.25
CA ALA A 36 -11.06 3.41 14.63
C ALA A 36 -9.73 4.02 14.19
N GLY A 37 -9.76 5.17 13.52
CA GLY A 37 -8.57 5.91 13.11
C GLY A 37 -7.69 6.32 14.28
N MET A 38 -8.27 6.89 15.35
CA MET A 38 -7.49 7.26 16.54
C MET A 38 -6.79 6.06 17.20
N ILE A 39 -7.47 4.91 17.26
CA ILE A 39 -6.91 3.68 17.84
C ILE A 39 -5.80 3.15 16.94
N THR A 40 -6.05 2.97 15.65
CA THR A 40 -5.04 2.43 14.72
C THR A 40 -3.84 3.36 14.59
N GLY A 41 -4.06 4.67 14.56
CA GLY A 41 -3.00 5.68 14.52
C GLY A 41 -2.14 5.68 15.78
N SER A 42 -2.75 5.76 16.96
CA SER A 42 -2.01 5.79 18.24
C SER A 42 -1.22 4.51 18.48
N VAL A 43 -1.85 3.35 18.30
CA VAL A 43 -1.18 2.05 18.49
C VAL A 43 -0.13 1.83 17.39
N GLY A 44 -0.43 2.24 16.15
CA GLY A 44 0.51 2.16 15.03
C GLY A 44 1.78 2.98 15.27
N LEU A 45 1.65 4.21 15.76
CA LEU A 45 2.80 5.07 16.09
C LEU A 45 3.63 4.52 17.23
N LEU A 46 2.98 4.00 18.28
CA LEU A 46 3.69 3.34 19.38
C LEU A 46 4.48 2.13 18.89
N LEU A 47 3.85 1.24 18.12
CA LEU A 47 4.52 0.06 17.57
C LEU A 47 5.57 0.42 16.52
N LEU A 48 5.42 1.53 15.81
CA LEU A 48 6.46 2.03 14.91
C LEU A 48 7.70 2.43 15.70
N ALA A 49 7.54 3.18 16.79
CA ALA A 49 8.66 3.55 17.65
C ALA A 49 9.36 2.33 18.28
N VAL A 50 8.57 1.38 18.81
CA VAL A 50 9.09 0.11 19.35
C VAL A 50 9.78 -0.71 18.26
N GLY A 51 9.17 -0.86 17.09
CA GLY A 51 9.72 -1.63 15.98
C GLY A 51 11.01 -1.03 15.43
N LEU A 52 11.11 0.30 15.35
CA LEU A 52 12.34 0.99 14.98
C LEU A 52 13.44 0.78 16.01
N TYR A 53 13.14 0.85 17.31
CA TYR A 53 14.12 0.51 18.35
C TYR A 53 14.58 -0.96 18.23
N LEU A 54 13.63 -1.89 18.09
CA LEU A 54 13.92 -3.31 17.96
C LEU A 54 14.77 -3.60 16.72
N GLY A 55 14.46 -2.98 15.59
CA GLY A 55 15.16 -3.24 14.32
C GLY A 55 16.48 -2.48 14.18
N LEU A 56 16.58 -1.24 14.67
CA LEU A 56 17.76 -0.40 14.47
C LEU A 56 18.80 -0.52 15.58
N VAL A 57 18.38 -0.94 16.79
CA VAL A 57 19.25 -0.94 17.98
C VAL A 57 19.39 -2.35 18.56
N TRP A 58 18.27 -3.03 18.84
CA TRP A 58 18.29 -4.29 19.60
C TRP A 58 18.64 -5.52 18.75
N ALA A 59 18.10 -5.62 17.54
CA ALA A 59 18.36 -6.76 16.67
C ALA A 59 19.85 -6.83 16.28
N PRO A 60 20.44 -8.04 16.27
CA PRO A 60 21.81 -8.22 15.82
C PRO A 60 21.94 -7.88 14.33
N SER A 61 23.16 -7.58 13.91
CA SER A 61 23.48 -7.40 12.49
C SER A 61 23.36 -8.75 11.76
N ALA A 62 22.88 -8.72 10.52
CA ALA A 62 22.72 -9.94 9.73
C ALA A 62 24.08 -10.56 9.39
N GLU A 63 24.19 -11.89 9.42
CA GLU A 63 25.46 -12.60 9.17
C GLU A 63 26.11 -12.24 7.83
N ILE A 64 25.32 -12.19 6.76
CA ILE A 64 25.81 -11.89 5.40
C ILE A 64 25.72 -10.40 5.06
N MET A 65 24.59 -9.77 5.40
CA MET A 65 24.29 -8.39 4.98
C MET A 65 24.78 -7.33 5.99
N GLY A 66 25.23 -7.72 7.17
CA GLY A 66 25.58 -6.80 8.25
C GLY A 66 24.42 -5.84 8.58
N ASP A 67 24.76 -4.59 8.89
CA ASP A 67 23.77 -3.55 9.22
C ASP A 67 22.94 -3.07 8.03
N SER A 68 23.34 -3.38 6.78
CA SER A 68 22.53 -3.04 5.60
C SER A 68 21.16 -3.71 5.64
N TYR A 69 21.01 -4.85 6.35
CA TYR A 69 19.74 -5.53 6.54
C TYR A 69 18.71 -4.66 7.28
N ARG A 70 19.14 -3.73 8.14
CA ARG A 70 18.22 -2.94 8.99
C ARG A 70 17.19 -2.15 8.18
N ILE A 71 17.50 -1.81 6.92
CA ILE A 71 16.54 -1.17 6.02
C ILE A 71 15.33 -2.06 5.69
N MET A 72 15.45 -3.39 5.80
CA MET A 72 14.37 -4.35 5.55
C MET A 72 13.19 -4.17 6.50
N TYR A 73 13.43 -3.63 7.69
CA TYR A 73 12.38 -3.30 8.66
C TYR A 73 11.43 -2.20 8.17
N ILE A 74 11.82 -1.42 7.15
CA ILE A 74 10.96 -0.40 6.50
C ILE A 74 10.61 -0.86 5.08
N HIS A 75 11.60 -1.37 4.34
CA HIS A 75 11.46 -1.77 2.95
C HIS A 75 10.43 -2.89 2.78
N PHE A 76 10.50 -3.96 3.56
CA PHE A 76 9.58 -5.09 3.39
C PHE A 76 8.13 -4.73 3.74
N PRO A 77 7.82 -4.07 4.88
CA PRO A 77 6.47 -3.58 5.16
C PRO A 77 5.94 -2.60 4.11
N SER A 78 6.79 -1.78 3.50
CA SER A 78 6.36 -0.85 2.45
C SER A 78 5.75 -1.56 1.22
N TRP A 79 6.30 -2.73 0.83
CA TRP A 79 5.73 -3.51 -0.28
C TRP A 79 4.40 -4.15 0.06
N VAL A 80 4.21 -4.55 1.32
CA VAL A 80 2.91 -5.07 1.78
C VAL A 80 1.84 -3.97 1.78
N GLY A 81 2.18 -2.76 2.23
CA GLY A 81 1.27 -1.62 2.11
C GLY A 81 0.99 -1.20 0.66
N THR A 82 1.99 -1.29 -0.22
CA THR A 82 1.80 -1.08 -1.68
C THR A 82 0.76 -2.05 -2.24
N ALA A 83 0.95 -3.35 -1.97
CA ALA A 83 0.02 -4.39 -2.43
C ALA A 83 -1.39 -4.21 -1.85
N ALA A 84 -1.49 -3.87 -0.56
CA ALA A 84 -2.77 -3.62 0.09
C ALA A 84 -3.51 -2.41 -0.50
N GLY A 85 -2.81 -1.30 -0.75
CA GLY A 85 -3.37 -0.10 -1.34
C GLY A 85 -3.85 -0.30 -2.77
N TYR A 86 -3.01 -0.90 -3.62
CA TYR A 86 -3.39 -1.13 -5.01
C TYR A 86 -4.46 -2.21 -5.18
N LEU A 87 -4.48 -3.26 -4.35
CA LEU A 87 -5.60 -4.21 -4.34
C LEU A 87 -6.90 -3.55 -3.86
N THR A 88 -6.82 -2.68 -2.83
CA THR A 88 -7.97 -1.91 -2.37
C THR A 88 -8.50 -1.01 -3.47
N ALA A 89 -7.62 -0.29 -4.17
CA ALA A 89 -7.98 0.54 -5.31
C ALA A 89 -8.64 -0.26 -6.44
N PHE A 90 -8.08 -1.42 -6.79
CA PHE A 90 -8.61 -2.33 -7.80
C PHE A 90 -10.02 -2.80 -7.46
N VAL A 91 -10.22 -3.40 -6.28
CA VAL A 91 -11.51 -3.98 -5.88
C VAL A 91 -12.57 -2.88 -5.74
N ALA A 92 -12.21 -1.74 -5.13
CA ALA A 92 -13.09 -0.60 -5.01
C ALA A 92 -13.53 -0.06 -6.38
N SER A 93 -12.61 0.03 -7.34
CA SER A 93 -12.90 0.46 -8.72
C SER A 93 -13.86 -0.50 -9.43
N VAL A 94 -13.66 -1.81 -9.27
CA VAL A 94 -14.58 -2.83 -9.81
C VAL A 94 -15.98 -2.69 -9.19
N LEU A 95 -16.05 -2.51 -7.86
CA LEU A 95 -17.31 -2.33 -7.15
C LEU A 95 -18.01 -1.02 -7.54
N TYR A 96 -17.27 0.08 -7.72
CA TYR A 96 -17.81 1.34 -8.24
C TYR A 96 -18.40 1.14 -9.63
N ILE A 97 -17.68 0.55 -10.58
CA ILE A 97 -18.21 0.32 -11.94
C ILE A 97 -19.50 -0.51 -11.91
N ARG A 98 -19.55 -1.54 -11.05
CA ARG A 98 -20.70 -2.44 -10.92
C ARG A 98 -21.91 -1.78 -10.23
N THR A 99 -21.68 -0.95 -9.22
CA THR A 99 -22.76 -0.46 -8.33
C THR A 99 -23.07 1.03 -8.48
N ARG A 100 -22.16 1.80 -9.09
CA ARG A 100 -22.17 3.27 -9.20
C ARG A 100 -22.29 4.00 -7.87
N LYS A 101 -21.87 3.36 -6.78
CA LYS A 101 -21.83 3.96 -5.44
C LYS A 101 -20.51 4.70 -5.23
N TYR A 102 -20.57 6.02 -5.10
CA TYR A 102 -19.39 6.88 -4.88
C TYR A 102 -18.57 6.51 -3.64
N GLY A 103 -19.17 5.87 -2.62
CA GLY A 103 -18.43 5.32 -1.49
C GLY A 103 -17.27 4.40 -1.91
N TYR A 104 -17.43 3.62 -2.97
CA TYR A 104 -16.32 2.81 -3.49
C TYR A 104 -15.30 3.63 -4.28
N ASP A 105 -15.70 4.69 -4.97
CA ASP A 105 -14.74 5.61 -5.60
C ASP A 105 -13.85 6.30 -4.56
N TYR A 106 -14.42 6.72 -3.42
CA TYR A 106 -13.67 7.32 -2.32
C TYR A 106 -12.66 6.34 -1.69
N VAL A 107 -13.03 5.06 -1.58
CA VAL A 107 -12.09 4.02 -1.15
C VAL A 107 -11.01 3.77 -2.21
N ALA A 108 -11.37 3.83 -3.50
CA ALA A 108 -10.44 3.60 -4.60
C ALA A 108 -9.32 4.64 -4.61
N VAL A 109 -9.66 5.93 -4.54
CA VAL A 109 -8.67 7.01 -4.51
C VAL A 109 -7.80 6.97 -3.25
N ALA A 110 -8.40 6.69 -2.08
CA ALA A 110 -7.65 6.57 -0.84
C ALA A 110 -6.63 5.40 -0.89
N GLY A 111 -7.05 4.24 -1.43
CA GLY A 111 -6.16 3.09 -1.64
C GLY A 111 -5.04 3.39 -2.63
N ALA A 112 -5.33 4.08 -3.73
CA ALA A 112 -4.35 4.45 -4.75
C ALA A 112 -3.28 5.41 -4.22
N GLU A 113 -3.67 6.47 -3.49
CA GLU A 113 -2.75 7.43 -2.90
C GLU A 113 -1.80 6.80 -1.88
N ILE A 114 -2.34 6.00 -0.96
CA ILE A 114 -1.55 5.37 0.10
C ILE A 114 -0.68 4.26 -0.50
N GLY A 115 -1.22 3.48 -1.44
CA GLY A 115 -0.44 2.50 -2.20
C GLY A 115 0.76 3.14 -2.91
N LEU A 116 0.56 4.29 -3.56
CA LEU A 116 1.64 5.03 -4.21
C LEU A 116 2.67 5.56 -3.22
N LEU A 117 2.24 6.11 -2.08
CA LEU A 117 3.15 6.55 -1.02
C LEU A 117 4.07 5.40 -0.58
N PHE A 118 3.49 4.24 -0.29
CA PHE A 118 4.24 3.06 0.14
C PHE A 118 5.12 2.52 -1.00
N ASN A 119 4.68 2.59 -2.26
CA ASN A 119 5.49 2.20 -3.42
C ASN A 119 6.73 3.08 -3.54
N VAL A 120 6.59 4.41 -3.35
CA VAL A 120 7.72 5.35 -3.38
C VAL A 120 8.68 5.08 -2.24
N VAL A 121 8.19 4.84 -1.02
CA VAL A 121 9.03 4.43 0.12
C VAL A 121 9.78 3.14 -0.21
N GLY A 122 9.13 2.14 -0.81
CA GLY A 122 9.74 0.89 -1.24
C GLY A 122 10.83 1.09 -2.30
N LEU A 123 10.60 1.96 -3.29
CA LEU A 123 11.59 2.30 -4.31
C LEU A 123 12.82 3.01 -3.71
N VAL A 124 12.60 4.02 -2.87
CA VAL A 124 13.68 4.80 -2.24
C VAL A 124 14.51 3.91 -1.31
N THR A 125 13.85 3.16 -0.42
CA THR A 125 14.55 2.23 0.48
C THR A 125 15.24 1.10 -0.28
N GLY A 126 14.64 0.62 -1.37
CA GLY A 126 15.26 -0.38 -2.24
C GLY A 126 16.52 0.14 -2.91
N ALA A 127 16.50 1.37 -3.42
CA ALA A 127 17.67 2.01 -4.03
C ALA A 127 18.81 2.19 -3.01
N LEU A 128 18.48 2.68 -1.81
CA LEU A 128 19.44 2.83 -0.71
C LEU A 128 20.07 1.50 -0.30
N TRP A 129 19.29 0.41 -0.29
CA TRP A 129 19.79 -0.94 -0.03
C TRP A 129 20.61 -1.53 -1.19
N GLY A 130 20.26 -1.17 -2.42
CA GLY A 130 20.96 -1.62 -3.63
C GLY A 130 22.42 -1.16 -3.67
N ARG A 131 22.73 0.03 -3.13
CA ARG A 131 24.11 0.55 -3.14
C ARG A 131 25.11 -0.35 -2.39
N PRO A 132 24.93 -0.70 -1.10
CA PRO A 132 25.83 -1.60 -0.40
C PRO A 132 25.76 -3.06 -0.90
N THR A 133 24.63 -3.48 -1.46
CA THR A 133 24.42 -4.90 -1.84
C THR A 133 24.89 -5.23 -3.26
N TRP A 134 24.66 -4.33 -4.21
CA TRP A 134 24.93 -4.53 -5.64
C TRP A 134 25.93 -3.51 -6.21
N GLY A 135 26.38 -2.55 -5.40
CA GLY A 135 27.26 -1.48 -5.83
C GLY A 135 26.56 -0.36 -6.60
N VAL A 136 25.24 -0.38 -6.76
CA VAL A 136 24.48 0.62 -7.56
C VAL A 136 23.11 0.92 -6.92
N TYR A 137 22.65 2.17 -7.02
CA TYR A 137 21.33 2.56 -6.51
C TYR A 137 20.17 2.07 -7.40
N TRP A 138 20.43 1.90 -8.70
CA TRP A 138 19.42 1.50 -9.66
C TRP A 138 20.01 0.66 -10.77
N THR A 139 19.24 -0.33 -11.21
CA THR A 139 19.46 -1.03 -12.47
C THR A 139 18.11 -1.18 -13.15
N TRP A 140 18.12 -1.41 -14.46
CA TRP A 140 16.90 -1.67 -15.23
C TRP A 140 16.49 -3.15 -15.18
N ASP A 141 16.74 -3.79 -14.04
CA ASP A 141 16.30 -5.15 -13.75
C ASP A 141 14.77 -5.27 -13.90
N PRO A 142 14.23 -6.42 -14.37
CA PRO A 142 12.80 -6.59 -14.61
C PRO A 142 11.92 -6.22 -13.42
N ARG A 143 12.34 -6.53 -12.17
CA ARG A 143 11.55 -6.18 -10.99
C ARG A 143 11.55 -4.67 -10.73
N LEU A 144 12.71 -4.02 -10.81
CA LEU A 144 12.82 -2.58 -10.60
C LEU A 144 12.03 -1.81 -11.67
N THR A 145 12.21 -2.19 -12.93
CA THR A 145 11.52 -1.57 -14.07
C THR A 145 10.01 -1.71 -13.96
N THR A 146 9.50 -2.92 -13.73
CA THR A 146 8.05 -3.14 -13.57
C THR A 146 7.48 -2.41 -12.36
N THR A 147 8.25 -2.28 -11.28
CA THR A 147 7.84 -1.54 -10.09
C THR A 147 7.83 -0.02 -10.31
N ALA A 148 8.77 0.52 -11.09
CA ALA A 148 8.75 1.92 -11.50
C ALA A 148 7.55 2.23 -12.40
N ILE A 149 7.26 1.33 -13.35
CA ILE A 149 6.05 1.43 -14.20
C ILE A 149 4.80 1.41 -13.33
N MET A 150 4.74 0.54 -12.30
CA MET A 150 3.61 0.48 -11.37
C MET A 150 3.40 1.82 -10.65
N ALA A 151 4.48 2.43 -10.12
CA ALA A 151 4.43 3.73 -9.47
C ALA A 151 3.96 4.84 -10.43
N ILE A 152 4.50 4.87 -11.66
CA ILE A 152 4.10 5.86 -12.69
C ILE A 152 2.63 5.69 -13.06
N THR A 153 2.14 4.46 -13.22
CA THR A 153 0.72 4.21 -13.54
C THR A 153 -0.22 4.73 -12.46
N PHE A 154 0.09 4.49 -11.18
CA PHE A 154 -0.73 5.01 -10.08
C PHE A 154 -0.54 6.51 -9.83
N ALA A 155 0.62 7.08 -10.16
CA ALA A 155 0.77 8.54 -10.22
C ALA A 155 -0.10 9.13 -11.34
N GLY A 156 -0.10 8.51 -12.53
CA GLY A 156 -0.96 8.87 -13.65
C GLY A 156 -2.46 8.77 -13.32
N TYR A 157 -2.87 7.75 -12.55
CA TYR A 157 -4.23 7.66 -12.00
C TYR A 157 -4.60 8.93 -11.20
N LEU A 158 -3.73 9.42 -10.31
CA LEU A 158 -4.00 10.61 -9.49
C LEU A 158 -4.00 11.89 -10.31
N VAL A 159 -3.06 12.02 -11.25
CA VAL A 159 -2.98 13.15 -12.18
C VAL A 159 -4.26 13.22 -13.02
N LEU A 160 -4.71 12.09 -13.59
CA LEU A 160 -5.94 12.01 -14.36
C LEU A 160 -7.17 12.40 -13.52
N ARG A 161 -7.22 12.01 -12.24
CA ARG A 161 -8.30 12.45 -11.35
C ARG A 161 -8.31 13.94 -11.11
N ALA A 162 -7.15 14.59 -11.04
CA ALA A 162 -7.05 16.02 -10.79
C ALA A 162 -7.51 16.86 -12.00
N PHE A 163 -7.50 16.30 -13.22
CA PHE A 163 -7.91 17.00 -14.44
C PHE A 163 -9.38 16.80 -14.82
N LEU A 164 -10.06 15.80 -14.25
CA LEU A 164 -11.47 15.52 -14.57
C LEU A 164 -12.38 16.24 -13.57
N GLU A 165 -13.11 17.24 -14.06
CA GLU A 165 -14.05 18.03 -13.25
C GLU A 165 -15.37 17.29 -13.01
N ASP A 166 -15.94 16.63 -14.03
CA ASP A 166 -17.17 15.85 -13.86
C ASP A 166 -16.95 14.65 -12.90
N PRO A 167 -17.64 14.59 -11.75
CA PRO A 167 -17.42 13.56 -10.74
C PRO A 167 -17.64 12.13 -11.26
N GLU A 168 -18.62 11.94 -12.15
CA GLU A 168 -18.96 10.63 -12.70
C GLU A 168 -17.91 10.17 -13.73
N ALA A 169 -17.48 11.04 -14.65
CA ALA A 169 -16.41 10.76 -15.58
C ALA A 169 -15.09 10.50 -14.84
N ARG A 170 -14.76 11.32 -13.83
CA ARG A 170 -13.59 11.14 -12.97
C ARG A 170 -13.58 9.76 -12.33
N ALA A 171 -14.66 9.40 -11.64
CA ALA A 171 -14.75 8.11 -10.96
C ALA A 171 -14.67 6.93 -11.96
N ARG A 172 -15.34 7.02 -13.12
CA ARG A 172 -15.36 5.97 -14.14
C ARG A 172 -14.02 5.77 -14.82
N VAL A 173 -13.42 6.84 -15.34
CA VAL A 173 -12.16 6.76 -16.10
C VAL A 173 -11.03 6.30 -15.17
N SER A 174 -10.95 6.87 -13.97
CA SER A 174 -9.92 6.45 -13.01
C SER A 174 -10.10 5.01 -12.56
N SER A 175 -11.34 4.53 -12.40
CA SER A 175 -11.59 3.12 -12.08
C SER A 175 -10.99 2.17 -13.12
N LEU A 176 -11.08 2.51 -14.41
CA LEU A 176 -10.44 1.74 -15.48
C LEU A 176 -8.92 1.75 -15.36
N VAL A 177 -8.33 2.92 -15.08
CA VAL A 177 -6.87 3.05 -14.88
C VAL A 177 -6.40 2.20 -13.70
N ALA A 178 -7.10 2.20 -12.57
CA ALA A 178 -6.75 1.36 -11.42
C ALA A 178 -6.88 -0.14 -11.74
N ILE A 179 -7.90 -0.53 -12.50
CA ILE A 179 -8.08 -1.92 -12.94
C ILE A 179 -6.93 -2.39 -13.83
N ILE A 180 -6.58 -1.60 -14.84
CA ILE A 180 -5.48 -1.90 -15.76
C ILE A 180 -4.13 -1.86 -15.02
N GLY A 181 -3.91 -0.84 -14.19
CA GLY A 181 -2.68 -0.67 -13.43
C GLY A 181 -2.41 -1.80 -12.44
N PHE A 182 -3.46 -2.36 -11.82
CA PHE A 182 -3.32 -3.48 -10.90
C PHE A 182 -2.78 -4.75 -11.56
N VAL A 183 -2.97 -4.94 -12.87
CA VAL A 183 -2.38 -6.07 -13.62
C VAL A 183 -0.85 -6.09 -13.49
N ASN A 184 -0.21 -4.95 -13.25
CA ASN A 184 1.24 -4.89 -13.06
C ASN A 184 1.69 -5.40 -11.68
N VAL A 185 0.82 -5.44 -10.66
CA VAL A 185 1.14 -5.96 -9.33
C VAL A 185 1.59 -7.44 -9.36
N PRO A 186 0.84 -8.38 -9.97
CA PRO A 186 1.30 -9.76 -10.10
C PRO A 186 2.54 -9.87 -11.00
N ILE A 187 2.69 -9.02 -12.03
CA ILE A 187 3.90 -9.00 -12.86
C ILE A 187 5.13 -8.68 -12.01
N VAL A 188 5.06 -7.64 -11.17
CA VAL A 188 6.13 -7.30 -10.22
C VAL A 188 6.42 -8.47 -9.27
N TYR A 189 5.39 -9.12 -8.72
CA TYR A 189 5.57 -10.24 -7.80
C TYR A 189 6.26 -11.44 -8.45
N PHE A 190 5.82 -11.84 -9.65
CA PHE A 190 6.36 -12.98 -10.36
C PHE A 190 7.63 -12.67 -11.16
N SER A 191 8.02 -11.39 -11.28
CA SER A 191 9.20 -10.97 -12.04
C SER A 191 10.48 -11.70 -11.64
N VAL A 192 10.64 -12.02 -10.35
CA VAL A 192 11.80 -12.74 -9.82
C VAL A 192 11.85 -14.22 -10.22
N ARG A 193 10.72 -14.78 -10.69
CA ARG A 193 10.62 -16.16 -11.16
C ARG A 193 10.65 -16.25 -12.68
N TRP A 194 10.09 -15.25 -13.36
CA TRP A 194 9.96 -15.25 -14.82
C TRP A 194 11.23 -14.80 -15.53
N TRP A 195 12.03 -13.93 -14.93
CA TRP A 195 13.26 -13.43 -15.54
C TRP A 195 14.49 -13.64 -14.67
N ARG A 196 15.64 -13.70 -15.32
CA ARG A 196 16.94 -13.62 -14.65
C ARG A 196 17.08 -12.22 -14.05
N THR A 197 17.18 -12.16 -12.73
CA THR A 197 17.17 -10.91 -11.97
C THR A 197 18.31 -10.86 -10.95
N LEU A 198 18.73 -9.66 -10.59
CA LEU A 198 19.59 -9.42 -9.41
C LEU A 198 18.80 -9.56 -8.09
N HIS A 199 17.47 -9.55 -8.15
CA HIS A 199 16.61 -9.67 -6.98
C HIS A 199 16.63 -11.09 -6.42
N GLN A 200 16.91 -11.17 -5.13
CA GLN A 200 16.89 -12.42 -4.39
C GLN A 200 15.45 -12.87 -4.16
N VAL A 201 15.24 -14.19 -4.06
CA VAL A 201 14.00 -14.75 -3.54
C VAL A 201 13.89 -14.34 -2.07
N GLN A 202 12.68 -14.01 -1.62
CA GLN A 202 12.41 -13.49 -0.29
C GLN A 202 12.94 -14.44 0.79
N SER A 203 13.71 -13.90 1.75
CA SER A 203 14.16 -14.64 2.93
C SER A 203 12.97 -15.22 3.70
N SER A 204 13.11 -16.45 4.16
CA SER A 204 12.13 -17.08 5.05
C SER A 204 12.41 -16.66 6.50
N PRO A 205 11.41 -16.60 7.39
CA PRO A 205 11.65 -16.49 8.82
C PRO A 205 12.60 -17.57 9.36
N ASP A 206 12.68 -18.71 8.67
CA ASP A 206 13.59 -19.82 9.01
C ASP A 206 15.08 -19.52 8.69
N THR A 207 15.36 -18.41 7.97
CA THR A 207 16.70 -18.08 7.45
C THR A 207 17.32 -16.84 8.10
N ILE A 208 16.67 -16.29 9.13
CA ILE A 208 17.11 -15.07 9.84
C ILE A 208 16.94 -15.24 11.35
N ASP A 209 17.78 -14.56 12.14
CA ASP A 209 17.79 -14.72 13.60
C ASP A 209 16.44 -14.36 14.24
N PRO A 210 15.99 -15.07 15.29
CA PRO A 210 14.69 -14.82 15.92
C PRO A 210 14.45 -13.36 16.37
N PRO A 211 15.44 -12.64 16.96
CA PRO A 211 15.30 -11.19 17.23
C PRO A 211 14.98 -10.35 15.99
N MET A 212 15.58 -10.68 14.84
CA MET A 212 15.33 -9.98 13.58
C MET A 212 13.92 -10.27 13.06
N VAL A 213 13.45 -11.51 13.20
CA VAL A 213 12.06 -11.89 12.86
C VAL A 213 11.08 -11.11 13.72
N LEU A 214 11.33 -10.98 15.02
CA LEU A 214 10.48 -10.22 15.94
C LEU A 214 10.40 -8.75 15.54
N ALA A 215 11.55 -8.11 15.31
CA ALA A 215 11.61 -6.72 14.88
C ALA A 215 10.80 -6.49 13.57
N LEU A 216 10.98 -7.40 12.60
CA LEU A 216 10.23 -7.34 11.35
C LEU A 216 8.72 -7.50 11.55
N ARG A 217 8.28 -8.43 12.41
CA ARG A 217 6.85 -8.63 12.71
C ARG A 217 6.23 -7.41 13.40
N VAL A 218 6.93 -6.80 14.35
CA VAL A 218 6.46 -5.58 15.02
C VAL A 218 6.32 -4.45 14.00
N MET A 219 7.30 -4.26 13.13
CA MET A 219 7.25 -3.25 12.06
C MET A 219 6.14 -3.53 11.03
N MET A 220 5.91 -4.79 10.68
CA MET A 220 4.80 -5.21 9.83
C MET A 220 3.44 -4.81 10.43
N ILE A 221 3.24 -5.10 11.72
CA ILE A 221 1.99 -4.73 12.42
C ILE A 221 1.86 -3.20 12.49
N ALA A 222 2.94 -2.49 12.82
CA ALA A 222 2.96 -1.03 12.87
C ALA A 222 2.53 -0.42 11.52
N PHE A 223 3.13 -0.88 10.42
CA PHE A 223 2.81 -0.38 9.08
C PHE A 223 1.38 -0.68 8.67
N VAL A 224 0.84 -1.85 9.01
CA VAL A 224 -0.57 -2.17 8.77
C VAL A 224 -1.49 -1.22 9.54
N LEU A 225 -1.22 -0.97 10.82
CA LEU A 225 -2.04 -0.05 11.63
C LEU A 225 -1.96 1.40 11.11
N ILE A 226 -0.75 1.87 10.76
CA ILE A 226 -0.56 3.18 10.13
C ILE A 226 -1.30 3.23 8.79
N PHE A 227 -1.25 2.17 7.98
CA PHE A 227 -1.99 2.11 6.73
C PHE A 227 -3.50 2.24 6.95
N LEU A 228 -4.06 1.50 7.92
CA LEU A 228 -5.49 1.58 8.25
C LEU A 228 -5.88 2.98 8.73
N PHE A 229 -5.04 3.61 9.56
CA PHE A 229 -5.22 4.99 9.97
C PHE A 229 -5.29 5.92 8.77
N MET A 230 -4.28 5.88 7.90
CA MET A 230 -4.22 6.72 6.69
C MET A 230 -5.41 6.48 5.77
N LEU A 231 -5.81 5.22 5.57
CA LEU A 231 -6.95 4.84 4.72
C LEU A 231 -8.24 5.44 5.26
N THR A 232 -8.44 5.38 6.58
CA THR A 232 -9.62 5.95 7.24
C THR A 232 -9.66 7.46 7.08
N GLN A 233 -8.54 8.16 7.34
CA GLN A 233 -8.49 9.62 7.22
C GLN A 233 -8.70 10.07 5.78
N ARG A 234 -8.05 9.42 4.81
CA ARG A 234 -8.20 9.77 3.39
C ARG A 234 -9.59 9.44 2.85
N PHE A 235 -10.18 8.32 3.26
CA PHE A 235 -11.57 8.01 2.90
C PHE A 235 -12.53 9.07 3.43
N MET A 236 -12.43 9.46 4.71
CA MET A 236 -13.30 10.48 5.29
C MET A 236 -13.16 11.81 4.55
N LEU A 237 -11.93 12.22 4.21
CA LEU A 237 -11.67 13.44 3.44
C LEU A 237 -12.26 13.36 2.02
N ALA A 238 -12.06 12.23 1.33
CA ALA A 238 -12.60 12.02 -0.02
C ALA A 238 -14.13 12.01 -0.01
N ARG A 239 -14.75 11.40 1.00
CA ARG A 239 -16.20 11.37 1.18
C ARG A 239 -16.78 12.76 1.36
N LEU A 240 -16.21 13.55 2.28
CA LEU A 240 -16.69 14.91 2.53
C LEU A 240 -16.64 15.77 1.27
N ARG A 241 -15.49 15.80 0.59
CA ARG A 241 -15.31 16.57 -0.66
C ARG A 241 -16.25 16.12 -1.76
N GLY A 242 -16.39 14.82 -1.95
CA GLY A 242 -17.26 14.28 -3.00
C GLY A 242 -18.74 14.48 -2.71
N GLU A 243 -19.17 14.44 -1.44
CA GLU A 243 -20.56 14.76 -1.05
C GLU A 243 -20.87 16.24 -1.31
N GLU A 244 -19.97 17.16 -0.95
CA GLU A 244 -20.10 18.60 -1.24
C GLU A 244 -20.21 18.88 -2.75
N GLU A 245 -19.34 18.27 -3.55
CA GLU A 245 -19.32 18.44 -5.01
C GLU A 245 -20.59 17.88 -5.68
N LEU A 246 -21.06 16.71 -5.24
CA LEU A 246 -22.30 16.12 -5.76
C LEU A 246 -23.55 16.93 -5.37
N GLU A 247 -23.55 17.58 -4.21
CA GLU A 247 -24.62 18.49 -3.80
C GLU A 247 -24.62 19.74 -4.67
N ALA A 248 -23.46 20.34 -4.94
CA ALA A 248 -23.33 21.50 -5.82
C ALA A 248 -23.89 21.21 -7.22
N VAL A 249 -23.51 20.09 -7.83
CA VAL A 249 -24.01 19.67 -9.14
C VAL A 249 -25.53 19.45 -9.13
N ARG A 250 -26.09 18.89 -8.06
CA ARG A 250 -27.55 18.69 -7.94
C ARG A 250 -28.30 20.02 -7.87
N LEU A 251 -27.75 21.00 -7.16
CA LEU A 251 -28.36 22.33 -7.03
C LEU A 251 -28.33 23.09 -8.36
N GLU A 252 -27.23 22.98 -9.12
CA GLU A 252 -27.11 23.56 -10.46
C GLU A 252 -28.16 22.99 -11.41
N VAL A 253 -28.30 21.66 -11.46
CA VAL A 253 -29.32 20.99 -12.30
C VAL A 253 -30.76 21.29 -11.87
N ALA A 254 -31.01 21.60 -10.59
CA ALA A 254 -32.35 21.92 -10.09
C ALA A 254 -32.75 23.39 -10.26
N GLY A 255 -31.79 24.27 -10.57
CA GLY A 255 -32.02 25.70 -10.79
C GLY A 255 -32.39 26.06 -12.24
N ASP A 256 -32.13 25.17 -13.18
CA ASP A 256 -32.48 25.25 -14.62
C ASP A 256 -33.84 24.62 -14.93
#